data_AF-G0NWB4-F1
#
_entry.id   AF-G0NWB4-F1
#
_cell.length_a   1.000
_cell.length_b   1.000
_cell.length_c   1.000
_cell.angle_alpha   90.00
_cell.angle_beta   90.00
_cell.angle_gamma   90.00
#
_symmetry.space_group_name_H-M   'P 1'
#
loop_
_entity.id
_entity.type
_entity.pdbx_description
1 polymer ?
#
loop_
_entity_poly.entity_id
_entity_poly.type
_entity_poly.pdbx_seq_one_letter_code
_entity_poly.pdbx_strand_id
1 'polypeptide(L)'
;MSSSKTIPQDLIAKLQKFDQIITKLEDAIEEIDVGQEKHFERSAHEMALVDSMSMFLMDSLMWGVQATKGGGADKNEDLLCDLVRTKRITNDMKEINLRQDAPRINKQAASNFVRNAVWEAPEQGTSTETPQKSEKSKK
;
A
#
# COMPACT_ATOMS: atom_id res chain seq x y z
N MET A 1 -15.17 35.51 50.36
CA MET A 1 -14.33 34.30 50.39
C MET A 1 -13.75 34.09 49.00
N SER A 2 -12.44 34.28 48.87
CA SER A 2 -11.71 34.13 47.60
C SER A 2 -11.76 32.66 47.18
N SER A 3 -12.59 32.33 46.21
CA SER A 3 -12.51 31.03 45.53
C SER A 3 -11.18 31.00 44.80
N SER A 4 -10.16 30.41 45.42
CA SER A 4 -8.86 30.19 44.79
C SER A 4 -9.10 29.57 43.42
N LYS A 5 -8.66 30.28 42.37
CA LYS A 5 -8.73 29.84 40.98
C LYS A 5 -7.76 28.66 40.78
N THR A 6 -8.06 27.52 41.38
CA THR A 6 -7.29 26.29 41.18
C THR A 6 -7.73 25.68 39.86
N ILE A 7 -6.76 25.24 39.06
CA ILE A 7 -7.03 24.55 37.79
C ILE A 7 -7.83 23.27 38.10
N PRO A 8 -8.95 23.00 37.41
CA PRO A 8 -9.73 21.78 37.60
C PRO A 8 -8.87 20.51 37.45
N GLN A 9 -9.01 19.56 38.37
CA GLN A 9 -8.22 18.32 38.40
C GLN A 9 -8.33 17.51 37.10
N ASP A 10 -9.50 17.51 36.47
CA ASP A 10 -9.73 16.83 35.19
C ASP A 10 -8.88 17.41 34.05
N LEU A 11 -8.66 18.74 34.06
CA LEU A 11 -7.81 19.39 33.07
C LEU A 11 -6.34 19.05 33.31
N ILE A 12 -5.92 18.99 34.58
CA ILE A 12 -4.57 18.55 34.96
C ILE A 12 -4.32 17.13 34.45
N ALA A 13 -5.25 16.19 34.68
CA ALA A 13 -5.13 14.82 34.21
C ALA A 13 -5.06 14.71 32.68
N LYS A 14 -5.86 15.51 31.95
CA LYS A 14 -5.82 15.57 30.48
C LYS A 14 -4.47 16.09 29.98
N LEU A 15 -3.92 17.13 30.61
CA LEU A 15 -2.62 17.68 30.26
C LEU A 15 -1.49 16.70 30.54
N GLN A 16 -1.51 16.01 31.68
CA GLN A 16 -0.54 14.95 32.00
C GLN A 16 -0.60 13.80 30.98
N LYS A 17 -1.80 13.40 30.57
CA LYS A 17 -1.95 12.37 29.54
C LYS A 17 -1.43 12.85 28.18
N PHE A 18 -1.68 14.12 27.83
CA PHE A 18 -1.20 14.71 26.58
C PHE A 18 0.34 14.76 26.54
N ASP A 19 0.97 15.21 27.63
CA ASP A 19 2.42 15.21 27.83
C ASP A 19 3.02 13.82 27.62
N GLN A 20 2.47 12.81 28.30
CA GLN A 20 2.91 11.41 28.13
C GLN A 20 2.79 10.89 26.69
N ILE A 21 1.78 11.35 25.94
CA ILE A 21 1.60 10.93 24.54
C ILE A 21 2.61 11.63 23.64
N ILE A 22 2.91 12.90 23.88
CA ILE A 22 3.95 13.64 23.15
C ILE A 22 5.31 13.00 23.39
N THR A 23 5.69 12.70 24.63
CA THR A 23 6.97 12.05 24.93
C THR A 23 7.11 10.72 24.20
N LYS A 24 6.06 9.88 24.21
CA LYS A 24 6.07 8.61 23.45
C LYS A 24 6.18 8.82 21.95
N LEU A 25 5.63 9.91 21.44
CA LEU A 25 5.73 10.24 20.03
C LEU A 25 7.14 10.72 19.67
N GLU A 26 7.78 11.51 20.53
CA GLU A 26 9.18 11.93 20.40
C GLU A 26 10.09 10.70 20.35
N ASP A 27 9.94 9.77 21.30
CA ASP A 27 10.67 8.49 21.33
C ASP A 27 10.51 7.73 19.99
N ALA A 28 9.28 7.64 19.47
CA ALA A 28 8.99 6.93 18.22
C ALA A 28 9.56 7.65 16.98
N ILE A 29 9.64 8.98 16.98
CA ILE A 29 10.24 9.76 15.89
C ILE A 29 11.74 9.57 15.87
N GLU A 30 12.41 9.51 17.03
CA GLU A 30 13.84 9.26 17.13
C GLU A 30 14.24 7.90 16.50
N GLU A 31 13.39 6.87 16.62
CA GLU A 31 13.63 5.58 15.96
C GLU A 31 13.59 5.65 14.43
N ILE A 32 12.80 6.57 13.87
CA ILE A 32 12.64 6.76 12.42
C ILE A 32 13.76 7.64 11.85
N ASP A 33 14.27 8.59 12.65
CA ASP A 33 15.35 9.49 12.29
C ASP A 33 16.72 8.80 12.28
N VAL A 34 16.90 7.92 11.31
CA VAL A 34 18.15 7.19 11.07
C VAL A 34 19.21 8.04 10.33
N GLY A 35 18.92 9.31 10.04
CA GLY A 35 19.73 10.19 9.19
C GLY A 35 19.53 9.98 7.69
N GLN A 36 19.91 10.99 6.89
CA GLN A 36 19.68 10.99 5.44
C GLN A 36 20.40 9.83 4.73
N GLU A 37 21.65 9.54 5.07
CA GLU A 37 22.44 8.50 4.40
C GLU A 37 21.80 7.11 4.53
N LYS A 38 21.44 6.70 5.75
CA LYS A 38 20.76 5.42 6.00
C LYS A 38 19.38 5.37 5.37
N HIS A 39 18.73 6.52 5.17
CA HIS A 39 17.46 6.54 4.46
C HIS A 39 17.60 6.16 2.99
N PHE A 40 18.69 6.58 2.32
CA PHE A 40 18.97 6.21 0.93
C PHE A 40 19.55 4.80 0.74
N GLU A 41 19.98 4.13 1.80
CA GLU A 41 20.40 2.72 1.76
C GLU A 41 19.21 1.74 1.66
N ARG A 42 17.99 2.19 1.96
CA ARG A 42 16.77 1.38 1.92
C ARG A 42 16.37 1.00 0.49
N SER A 43 15.58 -0.05 0.34
CA SER A 43 14.93 -0.31 -0.95
C SER A 43 13.97 0.83 -1.32
N ALA A 44 13.75 1.06 -2.62
CA ALA A 44 12.84 2.11 -3.08
C ALA A 44 11.42 2.00 -2.49
N HIS A 45 10.98 0.77 -2.21
CA HIS A 45 9.69 0.50 -1.57
C HIS A 45 9.68 0.92 -0.09
N GLU A 46 10.71 0.57 0.67
CA GLU A 46 10.84 0.94 2.08
C GLU A 46 11.00 2.46 2.25
N MET A 47 11.75 3.12 1.36
CA MET A 47 11.84 4.58 1.32
C MET A 47 10.46 5.20 1.17
N ALA A 48 9.71 4.78 0.13
CA ALA A 48 8.37 5.30 -0.13
C ALA A 48 7.40 5.04 1.05
N LEU A 49 7.55 3.90 1.74
CA LEU A 49 6.78 3.61 2.94
C LEU A 49 7.09 4.61 4.05
N VAL A 50 8.37 4.80 4.39
CA VAL A 50 8.81 5.74 5.43
C VAL A 50 8.38 7.17 5.10
N ASP A 51 8.55 7.60 3.86
CA ASP A 51 8.17 8.95 3.41
C ASP A 51 6.66 9.17 3.51
N SER A 52 5.87 8.19 3.05
CA SER A 52 4.41 8.28 3.10
C SER A 52 3.88 8.34 4.54
N MET A 53 4.49 7.59 5.46
CA MET A 53 4.12 7.61 6.87
C MET A 53 4.58 8.89 7.57
N SER A 54 5.78 9.37 7.23
CA SER A 54 6.32 10.64 7.76
C SER A 54 5.45 11.82 7.35
N MET A 55 5.01 11.86 6.08
CA MET A 55 4.09 12.90 5.61
C MET A 55 2.74 12.84 6.34
N PHE A 56 2.18 11.63 6.52
CA PHE A 56 0.94 11.46 7.29
C PHE A 56 1.06 11.90 8.75
N LEU A 57 2.20 11.61 9.38
CA LEU A 57 2.49 12.06 10.75
C LEU A 57 2.53 13.59 10.83
N MET A 58 3.25 14.24 9.93
CA MET A 58 3.38 15.70 9.90
C MET A 58 2.03 16.40 9.70
N ASP A 59 1.20 15.91 8.77
CA ASP A 59 -0.15 16.44 8.56
C ASP A 59 -1.03 16.28 9.82
N SER A 60 -0.94 15.13 10.48
CA SER A 60 -1.71 14.85 11.70
C SER A 60 -1.28 15.75 12.86
N LEU A 61 0.02 15.99 13.02
CA LEU A 61 0.57 16.91 14.00
C LEU A 61 0.14 18.35 13.72
N MET A 62 0.21 18.78 12.46
CA MET A 62 -0.25 20.11 12.05
C MET A 62 -1.73 20.30 12.36
N TRP A 63 -2.56 19.28 12.09
CA TRP A 63 -3.96 19.29 12.47
C TRP A 63 -4.16 19.41 13.99
N GLY A 64 -3.40 18.66 14.78
CA GLY A 64 -3.41 18.74 16.25
C GLY A 64 -3.06 20.14 16.76
N VAL A 65 -2.06 20.80 16.18
CA VAL A 65 -1.68 22.19 16.50
C VAL A 65 -2.81 23.17 16.15
N GLN A 66 -3.53 22.96 15.06
CA GLN A 66 -4.67 23.82 14.72
C GLN A 66 -5.85 23.59 15.68
N ALA A 67 -6.06 22.34 16.12
CA ALA A 67 -7.06 22.00 17.13
C ALA A 67 -6.83 22.71 18.46
N THR A 68 -5.58 22.84 18.93
CA THR A 68 -5.27 23.55 20.18
C THR A 68 -5.53 25.06 20.11
N LYS A 69 -5.49 25.65 18.91
CA LYS A 69 -5.85 27.05 18.67
C LYS A 69 -7.36 27.28 18.54
N GLY A 70 -8.18 26.25 18.76
CA GLY A 70 -9.63 26.30 18.56
C GLY A 70 -10.02 26.33 17.08
N GLY A 71 -9.17 25.80 16.20
CA GLY A 71 -9.43 25.62 14.77
C GLY A 71 -9.56 24.16 14.36
N GLY A 72 -10.00 23.90 13.13
CA GLY A 72 -9.89 22.59 12.51
C GLY A 72 -8.98 22.66 11.28
N ALA A 73 -9.01 21.58 10.48
CA ALA A 73 -8.36 21.54 9.17
C ALA A 73 -8.87 22.64 8.24
N ASP A 74 -10.13 23.03 8.40
CA ASP A 74 -10.82 24.09 7.67
C ASP A 74 -10.18 25.48 7.81
N LYS A 75 -9.38 25.70 8.87
CA LYS A 75 -8.69 26.98 9.10
C LYS A 75 -7.30 27.06 8.45
N ASN A 76 -6.89 26.03 7.71
CA ASN A 76 -5.60 26.00 7.03
C ASN A 76 -5.77 25.31 5.66
N GLU A 77 -5.84 26.10 4.59
CA GLU A 77 -5.99 25.60 3.22
C GLU A 77 -4.81 24.73 2.78
N ASP A 78 -3.59 25.07 3.19
CA ASP A 78 -2.39 24.29 2.88
C ASP A 78 -2.48 22.90 3.52
N LEU A 79 -2.94 22.82 4.77
CA LEU A 79 -3.17 21.56 5.47
C LEU A 79 -4.25 20.70 4.77
N LEU A 80 -5.30 21.31 4.23
CA LEU A 80 -6.31 20.57 3.46
C LEU A 80 -5.71 19.99 2.18
N CYS A 81 -4.90 20.77 1.46
CA CYS A 81 -4.17 20.29 0.29
C CYS A 81 -3.23 19.12 0.64
N ASP A 82 -2.45 19.27 1.72
CA ASP A 82 -1.54 18.22 2.17
C ASP A 82 -2.30 16.95 2.59
N LEU A 83 -3.40 17.06 3.33
CA LEU A 83 -4.23 15.91 3.71
C LEU A 83 -4.79 15.16 2.48
N VAL A 84 -5.20 15.90 1.44
CA VAL A 84 -5.66 15.29 0.17
C VAL A 84 -4.51 14.60 -0.55
N ARG A 85 -3.33 15.22 -0.58
CA ARG A 85 -2.11 14.65 -1.16
C ARG A 85 -1.70 13.36 -0.43
N THR A 86 -1.65 13.41 0.89
CA THR A 86 -1.33 12.27 1.75
C THR A 86 -2.31 11.13 1.54
N LYS A 87 -3.61 11.41 1.52
CA LYS A 87 -4.62 10.39 1.23
C LYS A 87 -4.39 9.70 -0.11
N ARG A 88 -4.04 10.46 -1.15
CA ARG A 88 -3.70 9.90 -2.48
C ARG A 88 -2.48 8.99 -2.39
N ILE A 89 -1.37 9.49 -1.88
CA ILE A 89 -0.10 8.75 -1.79
C ILE A 89 -0.27 7.47 -0.95
N THR A 90 -0.95 7.53 0.18
CA THR A 90 -1.21 6.35 1.01
C THR A 90 -2.11 5.32 0.29
N ASN A 91 -3.07 5.76 -0.51
CA ASN A 91 -3.89 4.84 -1.31
C ASN A 91 -3.08 4.17 -2.42
N ASP A 92 -2.24 4.93 -3.12
CA ASP A 92 -1.32 4.39 -4.14
C ASP A 92 -0.38 3.36 -3.50
N MET A 93 0.15 3.64 -2.32
CA MET A 93 1.02 2.73 -1.59
C MET A 93 0.30 1.45 -1.14
N LYS A 94 -0.97 1.54 -0.73
CA LYS A 94 -1.80 0.36 -0.43
C LYS A 94 -1.99 -0.51 -1.68
N GLU A 95 -2.23 0.11 -2.82
CA GLU A 95 -2.38 -0.62 -4.08
C GLU A 95 -1.07 -1.30 -4.50
N ILE A 96 0.07 -0.62 -4.36
CA ILE A 96 1.40 -1.19 -4.64
C ILE A 96 1.66 -2.41 -3.76
N ASN A 97 1.39 -2.30 -2.46
CA ASN A 97 1.52 -3.43 -1.52
C ASN A 97 0.62 -4.60 -1.91
N LEU A 98 -0.66 -4.33 -2.18
CA LEU A 98 -1.61 -5.36 -2.61
C LEU A 98 -1.17 -6.06 -3.90
N ARG A 99 -0.56 -5.33 -4.84
CA ARG A 99 -0.02 -5.89 -6.08
C ARG A 99 1.23 -6.75 -5.87
N GLN A 100 2.02 -6.49 -4.82
CA GLN A 100 3.16 -7.35 -4.49
C GLN A 100 2.70 -8.73 -4.01
N ASP A 101 1.63 -8.76 -3.21
CA ASP A 101 1.04 -9.99 -2.65
C ASP A 101 0.09 -10.71 -3.62
N ALA A 102 -0.27 -10.07 -4.73
CA ALA A 102 -1.20 -10.64 -5.70
C ALA A 102 -0.62 -11.90 -6.39
N PRO A 103 -1.43 -12.97 -6.56
CA PRO A 103 -1.01 -14.16 -7.30
C PRO A 103 -0.55 -13.79 -8.71
N ARG A 104 0.71 -14.11 -9.03
CA ARG A 104 1.26 -13.84 -10.37
C ARG A 104 0.86 -14.95 -11.33
N ILE A 105 0.26 -14.59 -12.46
CA ILE A 105 0.00 -15.54 -13.55
C ILE A 105 1.34 -16.03 -14.11
N ASN A 106 1.52 -17.35 -14.23
CA ASN A 106 2.67 -17.91 -14.92
C ASN A 106 2.54 -17.60 -16.42
N LYS A 107 3.28 -16.59 -16.89
CA LYS A 107 3.26 -16.12 -18.29
C LYS A 107 3.57 -17.23 -19.29
N GLN A 108 4.44 -18.17 -18.93
CA GLN A 108 4.81 -19.29 -19.79
C GLN A 108 3.66 -20.29 -19.91
N ALA A 109 3.01 -20.65 -18.80
CA ALA A 109 1.83 -21.52 -18.83
C ALA A 109 0.67 -20.87 -19.60
N ALA A 110 0.41 -19.58 -19.37
CA ALA A 110 -0.61 -18.83 -20.11
C ALA A 110 -0.32 -18.79 -21.63
N SER A 111 0.94 -18.56 -22.02
CA SER A 111 1.35 -18.61 -23.43
C SER A 111 1.15 -20.00 -24.05
N ASN A 112 1.45 -21.06 -23.31
CA ASN A 112 1.25 -22.43 -23.78
C ASN A 112 -0.25 -22.75 -23.91
N PHE A 113 -1.09 -22.31 -22.99
CA PHE A 113 -2.55 -22.48 -23.11
C PHE A 113 -3.10 -21.76 -24.35
N VAL A 114 -2.67 -20.53 -24.61
CA VAL A 114 -3.08 -19.81 -25.82
C VAL A 114 -2.57 -20.52 -27.08
N ARG A 115 -1.30 -20.94 -27.11
CA ARG A 115 -0.73 -21.66 -28.27
C ARG A 115 -1.45 -22.98 -28.54
N ASN A 116 -1.75 -23.75 -27.50
CA ASN A 116 -2.46 -25.02 -27.62
C ASN A 116 -3.94 -24.82 -28.00
N ALA A 117 -4.58 -23.76 -27.52
CA ALA A 117 -5.97 -23.44 -27.88
C ALA A 117 -6.11 -22.98 -29.34
N VAL A 118 -5.06 -22.39 -29.92
CA VAL A 118 -5.00 -21.98 -31.33
C VAL A 118 -4.49 -23.12 -32.23
N TRP A 119 -4.01 -24.22 -31.66
CA TRP A 119 -3.58 -25.38 -32.43
C TRP A 119 -4.79 -26.20 -32.86
N GLU A 120 -5.22 -26.04 -34.10
CA GLU A 120 -6.14 -26.97 -34.75
C GLU A 120 -5.34 -28.22 -35.17
N ALA A 121 -5.80 -29.41 -34.74
CA ALA A 121 -5.19 -30.65 -35.20
C ALA A 121 -5.35 -30.73 -36.73
N PRO A 122 -4.27 -30.95 -37.50
CA PRO A 122 -4.41 -31.17 -38.93
C PRO A 122 -5.34 -32.38 -39.10
N GLU A 123 -6.39 -32.21 -39.91
CA GLU A 123 -7.41 -33.23 -40.14
C GLU A 123 -6.74 -34.59 -40.31
N GLN A 124 -6.92 -35.49 -39.33
CA GLN A 124 -6.67 -36.90 -39.55
C GLN A 124 -7.64 -37.28 -40.64
N GLY A 125 -7.10 -37.39 -41.86
CA GLY A 125 -7.87 -37.66 -43.06
C GLY A 125 -8.92 -38.71 -42.77
N THR A 126 -10.17 -38.35 -43.06
CA THR A 126 -11.30 -39.26 -43.17
C THR A 126 -10.92 -40.38 -44.14
N SER A 127 -10.27 -41.41 -43.63
CA SER A 127 -10.14 -42.69 -44.30
C SER A 127 -11.44 -43.43 -44.01
N THR A 128 -12.51 -43.01 -44.68
CA THR A 128 -13.71 -43.81 -44.81
C THR A 128 -13.32 -45.13 -45.45
N GLU A 129 -13.61 -46.21 -44.73
CA GLU A 129 -13.40 -47.59 -45.10
C GLU A 129 -13.96 -47.91 -46.49
N THR A 130 -13.19 -48.66 -47.29
CA THR A 130 -13.78 -49.72 -48.13
C THR A 130 -12.73 -50.81 -48.36
N PRO A 131 -13.03 -52.10 -48.07
CA PRO A 131 -12.07 -53.17 -48.22
C PRO A 131 -12.12 -53.72 -49.65
N GLN A 132 -11.02 -53.64 -50.41
CA GLN A 132 -10.84 -54.43 -51.63
C GLN A 132 -9.68 -55.40 -51.51
N LYS A 133 -10.08 -56.65 -51.31
CA LYS A 133 -9.35 -57.90 -51.47
C LYS A 133 -8.74 -57.98 -52.88
N SER A 134 -7.44 -58.13 -52.98
CA SER A 134 -6.82 -58.90 -54.08
C SER A 134 -5.51 -59.54 -53.61
N GLU A 135 -5.70 -60.71 -53.03
CA GLU A 135 -4.79 -61.84 -53.03
C GLU A 135 -4.10 -62.02 -54.39
N LYS A 136 -2.76 -62.00 -54.44
CA LYS A 136 -2.02 -62.78 -55.42
C LYS A 136 -0.64 -63.19 -54.90
N SER A 137 -0.44 -64.48 -55.07
CA SER A 137 0.59 -65.37 -54.56
C SER A 137 1.82 -65.40 -55.45
N LYS A 138 2.99 -65.65 -54.83
CA LYS A 138 4.23 -66.27 -55.36
C LYS A 138 5.00 -65.44 -56.41
N LYS A 139 6.33 -65.39 -56.38
CA LYS A 139 7.30 -66.46 -56.10
C LYS A 139 8.66 -65.85 -55.74
#